data_AF-A0A1V4AWY2-F1
#
_entry.id   AF-A0A1V4AWY2-F1
#
_cell.length_a   1.000
_cell.length_b   1.000
_cell.length_c   1.000
_cell.angle_alpha   90.00
_cell.angle_beta   90.00
_cell.angle_gamma   90.00
#
_symmetry.space_group_name_H-M   'P 1'
#
loop_
_entity.id
_entity.type
_entity.pdbx_description
1 polymer ?
#
loop_
_entity_poly.entity_id
_entity_poly.type
_entity_poly.pdbx_seq_one_letter_code
_entity_poly.pdbx_strand_id
1 'polypeptide(L)'
;MKKADSQYHDYHKDLTKKQKDSLAKQIRQRKSFLSPTQKQFMGTFIDCMNQKDTTKTSKTIEGFTFPLKPSQLRDCLLLYLEVSQAFPDNNEASLLIFYGVSRRAIWKNDSHFAGEFEAQVKVEGNIWNRRYTALNKLENGSWYREQIEADIREKKTITIGVEVPRRINDPKDYRKKIVDPNNPTETIQVPVGKHDFGTIPTEKARPDEQESVATFTRTQKKIHSIAG
;
A
#
# COMPACT_ATOMS: atom_id res chain seq x y z
N MET A 1 -56.15 31.34 16.31
CA MET A 1 -55.36 30.23 15.74
C MET A 1 -53.94 30.70 15.45
N LYS A 2 -52.94 30.46 16.31
CA LYS A 2 -51.48 30.56 16.01
C LYS A 2 -50.67 29.87 17.12
N LYS A 3 -50.49 28.53 17.07
CA LYS A 3 -49.56 27.79 17.96
C LYS A 3 -48.90 26.55 17.33
N ALA A 4 -49.26 26.15 16.10
CA ALA A 4 -48.75 24.91 15.50
C ALA A 4 -47.35 25.05 14.87
N ASP A 5 -47.02 26.20 14.29
CA ASP A 5 -45.76 26.38 13.53
C ASP A 5 -44.50 26.47 14.41
N SER A 6 -44.65 26.82 15.70
CA SER A 6 -43.52 26.95 16.63
C SER A 6 -42.98 25.59 17.08
N GLN A 7 -43.86 24.61 17.28
CA GLN A 7 -43.49 23.33 17.89
C GLN A 7 -42.75 22.41 16.90
N TYR A 8 -43.09 22.49 15.62
CA TYR A 8 -42.36 21.78 14.55
C TYR A 8 -40.95 22.37 14.33
N HIS A 9 -40.81 23.69 14.38
CA HIS A 9 -39.52 24.35 14.18
C HIS A 9 -38.52 24.05 15.31
N ASP A 10 -38.99 24.00 16.55
CA ASP A 10 -38.19 23.64 17.72
C ASP A 10 -37.81 22.15 17.72
N TYR A 11 -38.74 21.28 17.31
CA TYR A 11 -38.47 19.83 17.14
C TYR A 11 -37.39 19.57 16.08
N HIS A 12 -37.43 20.26 14.93
CA HIS A 12 -36.41 20.14 13.88
C HIS A 12 -35.04 20.70 14.30
N LYS A 13 -35.00 21.80 15.09
CA LYS A 13 -33.75 22.32 15.68
C LYS A 13 -33.14 21.36 16.70
N ASP A 14 -33.95 20.71 17.52
CA ASP A 14 -33.47 19.73 18.49
C ASP A 14 -33.03 18.42 17.84
N LEU A 15 -33.69 17.97 16.77
CA LEU A 15 -33.25 16.82 15.98
C LEU A 15 -31.90 17.08 15.30
N THR A 16 -31.74 18.26 14.68
CA THR A 16 -30.47 18.65 14.07
C THR A 16 -29.36 18.84 15.10
N LYS A 17 -29.67 19.33 16.31
CA LYS A 17 -28.71 19.41 17.43
C LYS A 17 -28.28 18.03 17.93
N LYS A 18 -29.22 17.11 18.19
CA LYS A 18 -28.91 15.73 18.61
C LYS A 18 -28.13 14.95 17.55
N GLN A 19 -28.44 15.15 16.27
CA GLN A 19 -27.68 14.55 15.17
C GLN A 19 -26.25 15.12 15.08
N LYS A 20 -26.09 16.43 15.24
CA LYS A 20 -24.77 17.09 15.29
C LYS A 20 -23.96 16.63 16.51
N ASP A 21 -24.58 16.50 17.67
CA ASP A 21 -23.92 16.04 18.90
C ASP A 21 -23.53 14.56 18.83
N SER A 22 -24.39 13.71 18.23
CA SER A 22 -24.10 12.31 17.95
C SER A 22 -22.93 12.16 16.97
N LEU A 23 -22.93 12.95 15.89
CA LEU A 23 -21.84 12.99 14.92
C LEU A 23 -20.54 13.48 15.55
N ALA A 24 -20.60 14.54 16.36
CA ALA A 24 -19.44 15.06 17.09
C ALA A 24 -18.90 14.02 18.10
N LYS A 25 -19.78 13.27 18.76
CA LYS A 25 -19.40 12.17 19.67
C LYS A 25 -18.74 11.02 18.92
N GLN A 26 -19.27 10.63 17.75
CA GLN A 26 -18.66 9.60 16.90
C GLN A 26 -17.31 10.05 16.35
N ILE A 27 -17.17 11.32 15.94
CA ILE A 27 -15.89 11.90 15.52
C ILE A 27 -14.90 11.92 16.68
N ARG A 28 -15.32 12.31 17.90
CA ARG A 28 -14.48 12.28 19.11
C ARG A 28 -14.05 10.85 19.46
N GLN A 29 -14.96 9.88 19.35
CA GLN A 29 -14.66 8.47 19.58
C GLN A 29 -13.65 7.96 18.54
N ARG A 30 -13.88 8.21 17.25
CA ARG A 30 -12.92 7.86 16.17
C ARG A 30 -11.56 8.53 16.38
N LYS A 31 -11.51 9.79 16.85
CA LYS A 31 -10.26 10.47 17.24
C LYS A 31 -9.60 9.88 18.50
N SER A 32 -10.38 9.32 19.44
CA SER A 32 -9.83 8.65 20.62
C SER A 32 -9.18 7.30 20.29
N PHE A 33 -9.61 6.63 19.23
CA PHE A 33 -9.02 5.38 18.72
C PHE A 33 -7.71 5.57 17.95
N LEU A 34 -7.32 6.81 17.63
CA LEU A 34 -6.01 7.06 17.04
C LEU A 34 -4.90 6.72 18.03
N SER A 35 -3.93 5.95 17.57
CA SER A 35 -2.72 5.65 18.33
C SER A 35 -1.96 6.95 18.66
N PRO A 36 -1.10 6.96 19.69
CA PRO A 36 -0.26 8.12 19.99
C PRO A 36 0.53 8.61 18.76
N THR A 37 1.06 7.68 17.97
CA THR A 37 1.79 7.99 16.73
C THR A 37 0.89 8.63 15.67
N GLN A 38 -0.34 8.15 15.49
CA GLN A 38 -1.30 8.75 14.56
C GLN A 38 -1.70 10.17 14.99
N LYS A 39 -1.86 10.41 16.29
CA LYS A 39 -2.13 11.76 16.83
C LYS A 39 -0.96 12.70 16.58
N GLN A 40 0.27 12.24 16.82
CA GLN A 40 1.48 13.01 16.52
C GLN A 40 1.61 13.30 15.03
N PHE A 41 1.40 12.28 14.18
CA PHE A 41 1.39 12.44 12.73
C PHE A 41 0.38 13.49 12.28
N MET A 42 -0.84 13.48 12.83
CA MET A 42 -1.86 14.46 12.48
C MET A 42 -1.46 15.88 12.90
N GLY A 43 -0.79 16.04 14.05
CA GLY A 43 -0.18 17.31 14.44
C GLY A 43 0.87 17.77 13.43
N THR A 44 1.84 16.89 13.12
CA THR A 44 2.88 17.15 12.13
C THR A 44 2.32 17.47 10.75
N PHE A 45 1.28 16.77 10.31
CA PHE A 45 0.58 17.01 9.06
C PHE A 45 0.00 18.43 9.04
N ILE A 46 -0.76 18.82 10.07
CA ILE A 46 -1.35 20.16 10.16
C ILE A 46 -0.27 21.25 10.17
N ASP A 47 0.80 21.03 10.93
CA ASP A 47 1.92 21.98 10.98
C ASP A 47 2.57 22.16 9.60
N CYS A 48 2.81 21.05 8.88
CA CYS A 48 3.34 21.09 7.51
C CYS A 48 2.37 21.78 6.54
N MET A 49 1.06 21.53 6.64
CA MET A 49 0.07 22.18 5.78
C MET A 49 -0.02 23.69 6.01
N ASN A 50 0.39 24.17 7.18
CA ASN A 50 0.46 25.60 7.51
C ASN A 50 1.83 26.23 7.20
N GLN A 51 2.84 25.43 6.83
CA GLN A 51 4.15 25.94 6.44
C GLN A 51 4.13 26.48 5.01
N LYS A 52 4.71 27.66 4.82
CA LYS A 52 4.95 28.24 3.48
C LYS A 52 6.22 27.71 2.81
N ASP A 53 7.11 27.10 3.58
CA ASP A 53 8.41 26.62 3.15
C ASP A 53 8.38 25.09 2.99
N THR A 54 8.41 24.64 1.74
CA THR A 54 8.29 23.23 1.33
C THR A 54 9.54 22.41 1.69
N THR A 55 10.70 23.07 1.84
CA THR A 55 11.91 22.42 2.33
C THR A 55 11.76 22.04 3.81
N LYS A 56 11.12 22.90 4.60
CA LYS A 56 10.80 22.58 6.01
C LYS A 56 9.81 21.44 6.10
N THR A 57 8.77 21.42 5.26
CA THR A 57 7.80 20.32 5.22
C THR A 57 8.49 18.98 4.98
N SER A 58 9.38 18.91 3.98
CA SER A 58 10.14 17.70 3.65
C SER A 58 11.04 17.24 4.82
N LYS A 59 11.76 18.16 5.46
CA LYS A 59 12.62 17.86 6.62
C LYS A 59 11.80 17.42 7.84
N THR A 60 10.69 18.08 8.12
CA THR A 60 9.82 17.74 9.24
C THR A 60 9.22 16.36 9.06
N ILE A 61 8.72 16.04 7.86
CA ILE A 61 8.12 14.72 7.61
C ILE A 61 9.17 13.61 7.61
N GLU A 62 10.36 13.86 7.07
CA GLU A 62 11.48 12.92 7.12
C GLU A 62 11.90 12.66 8.58
N GLY A 63 12.11 13.71 9.37
CA GLY A 63 12.45 13.59 10.78
C GLY A 63 11.40 12.84 11.60
N PHE A 64 10.12 13.06 11.32
CA PHE A 64 9.02 12.35 11.97
C PHE A 64 8.97 10.87 11.60
N THR A 65 9.09 10.56 10.30
CA THR A 65 8.94 9.18 9.78
C THR A 65 10.21 8.34 9.97
N PHE A 66 11.38 8.97 10.15
CA PHE A 66 12.65 8.28 10.31
C PHE A 66 12.65 7.23 11.44
N PRO A 67 12.24 7.55 12.68
CA PRO A 67 12.28 6.59 13.81
C PRO A 67 11.13 5.57 13.82
N LEU A 68 10.10 5.73 12.99
CA LEU A 68 8.89 4.91 13.09
C LEU A 68 9.08 3.46 12.63
N LYS A 69 8.31 2.56 13.25
CA LYS A 69 8.21 1.14 12.86
C LYS A 69 7.38 0.96 11.59
N PRO A 70 7.53 -0.17 10.87
CA PRO A 70 6.81 -0.41 9.62
C PRO A 70 5.27 -0.32 9.74
N SER A 71 4.70 -0.88 10.82
CA SER A 71 3.25 -0.81 11.09
C SER A 71 2.77 0.63 11.34
N GLN A 72 3.53 1.40 12.12
CA GLN A 72 3.22 2.81 12.39
C GLN A 72 3.24 3.65 11.10
N LEU A 73 4.19 3.38 10.20
CA LEU A 73 4.26 4.07 8.90
C LEU A 73 3.06 3.74 8.01
N ARG A 74 2.61 2.47 8.01
CA ARG A 74 1.39 2.06 7.32
C ARG A 74 0.17 2.79 7.89
N ASP A 75 0.05 2.85 9.20
CA ASP A 75 -1.05 3.55 9.87
C ASP A 75 -1.05 5.07 9.58
N CYS A 76 0.13 5.69 9.55
CA CYS A 76 0.28 7.10 9.16
C CYS A 76 -0.10 7.33 7.70
N LEU A 77 0.26 6.41 6.79
CA LEU A 77 -0.10 6.51 5.38
C LEU A 77 -1.61 6.38 5.16
N LEU A 78 -2.26 5.42 5.84
CA LEU A 78 -3.72 5.28 5.80
C LEU A 78 -4.40 6.54 6.34
N LEU A 79 -3.93 7.06 7.48
CA LEU A 79 -4.45 8.30 8.04
C LEU A 79 -4.24 9.50 7.09
N TYR A 80 -3.08 9.59 6.42
CA TYR A 80 -2.81 10.61 5.40
C TYR A 80 -3.88 10.59 4.30
N LEU A 81 -4.24 9.41 3.79
CA LEU A 81 -5.20 9.28 2.69
C LEU A 81 -6.61 9.71 3.11
N GLU A 82 -6.95 9.56 4.39
CA GLU A 82 -8.19 10.09 4.94
C GLU A 82 -8.15 11.62 5.08
N VAL A 83 -7.14 12.16 5.74
CA VAL A 83 -7.09 13.60 6.08
C VAL A 83 -6.74 14.49 4.88
N SER A 84 -5.97 13.99 3.92
CA SER A 84 -5.55 14.74 2.74
C SER A 84 -6.73 15.11 1.84
N GLN A 85 -7.84 14.36 1.88
CA GLN A 85 -9.05 14.65 1.09
C GLN A 85 -9.68 16.01 1.39
N ALA A 86 -9.35 16.64 2.52
CA ALA A 86 -9.75 18.01 2.81
C ALA A 86 -9.01 19.08 1.97
N PHE A 87 -7.98 18.68 1.21
CA PHE A 87 -7.11 19.57 0.45
C PHE A 87 -7.10 19.19 -1.04
N PRO A 88 -6.87 20.16 -1.95
CA PRO A 88 -6.74 19.88 -3.38
C PRO A 88 -5.73 18.77 -3.67
N ASP A 89 -6.00 17.97 -4.71
CA ASP A 89 -5.14 16.84 -5.09
C ASP A 89 -3.73 17.29 -5.49
N ASN A 90 -3.58 18.53 -5.97
CA ASN A 90 -2.32 19.16 -6.34
C ASN A 90 -1.71 20.06 -5.24
N ASN A 91 -2.18 19.99 -4.00
CA ASN A 91 -1.58 20.77 -2.92
C ASN A 91 -0.15 20.28 -2.65
N GLU A 92 0.83 21.17 -2.83
CA GLU A 92 2.25 20.83 -2.78
C GLU A 92 2.70 20.25 -1.43
N ALA A 93 2.39 20.93 -0.32
CA ALA A 93 2.76 20.45 1.01
C ALA A 93 2.15 19.07 1.30
N SER A 94 0.88 18.86 0.93
CA SER A 94 0.20 17.59 1.08
C SER A 94 0.88 16.48 0.26
N LEU A 95 1.30 16.77 -0.96
CA LEU A 95 1.99 15.81 -1.83
C LEU A 95 3.41 15.48 -1.35
N LEU A 96 4.12 16.44 -0.76
CA LEU A 96 5.42 16.17 -0.13
C LEU A 96 5.29 15.25 1.08
N ILE A 97 4.23 15.42 1.88
CA ILE A 97 3.92 14.50 2.98
C ILE A 97 3.57 13.12 2.44
N PHE A 98 2.75 13.02 1.39
CA PHE A 98 2.44 11.74 0.73
C PHE A 98 3.72 11.03 0.30
N TYR A 99 4.61 11.73 -0.40
CA TYR A 99 5.89 11.19 -0.86
C TYR A 99 6.73 10.69 0.32
N GLY A 100 6.96 11.54 1.33
CA GLY A 100 7.82 11.19 2.47
C GLY A 100 7.32 9.98 3.25
N VAL A 101 6.02 9.93 3.56
CA VAL A 101 5.42 8.81 4.29
C VAL A 101 5.38 7.54 3.45
N SER A 102 4.97 7.63 2.18
CA SER A 102 4.88 6.49 1.27
C SER A 102 6.23 5.82 1.07
N ARG A 103 7.25 6.63 0.74
CA ARG A 103 8.61 6.15 0.52
C ARG A 103 9.14 5.41 1.73
N ARG A 104 8.99 6.00 2.92
CA ARG A 104 9.44 5.39 4.16
C ARG A 104 8.66 4.13 4.49
N ALA A 105 7.35 4.11 4.25
CA ALA A 105 6.50 2.94 4.47
C ALA A 105 6.92 1.77 3.56
N ILE A 106 7.19 2.03 2.28
CA ILE A 106 7.67 1.01 1.32
C ILE A 106 9.04 0.50 1.77
N TRP A 107 9.98 1.41 2.05
CA TRP A 107 11.35 1.04 2.39
C TRP A 107 11.49 0.27 3.70
N LYS A 108 10.59 0.48 4.67
CA LYS A 108 10.62 -0.25 5.95
C LYS A 108 9.75 -1.49 6.02
N ASN A 109 8.70 -1.61 5.21
CA ASN A 109 7.85 -2.81 5.19
C ASN A 109 8.44 -3.90 4.29
N ASP A 110 7.70 -5.00 4.18
CA ASP A 110 8.01 -6.17 3.38
C ASP A 110 7.60 -6.02 1.90
N SER A 111 7.96 -7.01 1.09
CA SER A 111 7.62 -7.09 -0.33
C SER A 111 6.11 -7.15 -0.58
N HIS A 112 5.35 -7.71 0.36
CA HIS A 112 3.90 -7.79 0.29
C HIS A 112 3.28 -6.38 0.33
N PHE A 113 3.67 -5.56 1.29
CA PHE A 113 3.21 -4.17 1.37
C PHE A 113 3.63 -3.35 0.15
N ALA A 114 4.84 -3.52 -0.37
CA ALA A 114 5.27 -2.85 -1.60
C ALA A 114 4.38 -3.23 -2.80
N GLY A 115 3.99 -4.51 -2.90
CA GLY A 115 3.03 -4.99 -3.90
C GLY A 115 1.62 -4.41 -3.71
N GLU A 116 1.12 -4.32 -2.47
CA GLU A 116 -0.15 -3.66 -2.17
C GLU A 116 -0.13 -2.19 -2.58
N PHE A 117 0.92 -1.46 -2.21
CA PHE A 117 1.08 -0.05 -2.58
C PHE A 117 1.03 0.12 -4.10
N GLU A 118 1.82 -0.67 -4.83
CA GLU A 118 1.87 -0.66 -6.30
C GLU A 118 0.49 -0.92 -6.91
N ALA A 119 -0.25 -1.89 -6.38
CA ALA A 119 -1.61 -2.18 -6.84
C ALA A 119 -2.55 -0.98 -6.59
N GLN A 120 -2.51 -0.38 -5.40
CA GLN A 120 -3.38 0.74 -5.04
C GLN A 120 -3.13 1.97 -5.91
N VAL A 121 -1.88 2.32 -6.23
CA VAL A 121 -1.58 3.48 -7.08
C VAL A 121 -1.92 3.27 -8.56
N LYS A 122 -2.16 2.02 -8.99
CA LYS A 122 -2.62 1.68 -10.35
C LYS A 122 -4.14 1.66 -10.51
N VAL A 123 -4.90 1.56 -9.42
CA VAL A 123 -6.37 1.59 -9.46
C VAL A 123 -6.84 3.02 -9.71
N GLU A 124 -7.32 3.29 -10.92
CA GLU A 124 -7.80 4.61 -11.32
C GLU A 124 -8.93 5.13 -10.44
N GLY A 125 -8.92 6.45 -10.19
CA GLY A 125 -9.97 7.15 -9.46
C GLY A 125 -9.90 7.02 -7.93
N ASN A 126 -9.14 6.08 -7.39
CA ASN A 126 -8.93 6.01 -5.94
C ASN A 126 -7.98 7.13 -5.44
N ILE A 127 -7.96 7.37 -4.13
CA ILE A 127 -7.15 8.44 -3.55
C ILE A 127 -5.63 8.19 -3.70
N TRP A 128 -5.18 6.94 -3.66
CA TRP A 128 -3.78 6.57 -3.84
C TRP A 128 -3.27 6.98 -5.22
N ASN A 129 -3.97 6.56 -6.27
CA ASN A 129 -3.68 6.87 -7.66
C ASN A 129 -3.73 8.37 -7.92
N ARG A 130 -4.74 9.08 -7.40
CA ARG A 130 -4.85 10.54 -7.56
C ARG A 130 -3.64 11.26 -6.96
N ARG A 131 -3.27 10.94 -5.72
CA ARG A 131 -2.11 11.54 -5.04
C ARG A 131 -0.80 11.17 -5.72
N TYR A 132 -0.63 9.90 -6.07
CA TYR A 132 0.56 9.42 -6.76
C TYR A 132 0.75 10.05 -8.14
N THR A 133 -0.32 10.17 -8.92
CA THR A 133 -0.27 10.85 -10.23
C THR A 133 -0.03 12.34 -10.08
N ALA A 134 -0.62 12.97 -9.05
CA ALA A 134 -0.45 14.39 -8.78
C ALA A 134 0.98 14.75 -8.36
N LEU A 135 1.83 13.80 -7.93
CA LEU A 135 3.25 14.05 -7.72
C LEU A 135 3.92 14.66 -8.95
N ASN A 136 3.56 14.25 -10.17
CA ASN A 136 4.10 14.80 -11.42
C ASN A 136 3.82 16.30 -11.62
N LYS A 137 2.90 16.88 -10.85
CA LYS A 137 2.59 18.31 -10.91
C LYS A 137 3.53 19.17 -10.06
N LEU A 138 4.37 18.54 -9.24
CA LEU A 138 5.44 19.23 -8.50
C LEU A 138 6.63 19.51 -9.43
N GLU A 139 7.43 20.52 -9.11
CA GLU A 139 8.61 20.91 -9.88
C GLU A 139 9.58 19.73 -10.12
N ASN A 140 9.72 18.83 -9.13
CA ASN A 140 10.51 17.60 -9.21
C ASN A 140 9.65 16.33 -9.18
N GLY A 141 8.44 16.41 -9.72
CA GLY A 141 7.41 15.38 -9.63
C GLY A 141 7.80 14.00 -10.15
N SER A 142 8.40 13.97 -11.34
CA SER A 142 8.86 12.72 -11.97
C SER A 142 9.89 12.00 -11.10
N TRP A 143 10.83 12.76 -10.51
CA TRP A 143 11.84 12.21 -9.61
C TRP A 143 11.20 11.55 -8.38
N TYR A 144 10.19 12.17 -7.76
CA TYR A 144 9.50 11.55 -6.62
C TYR A 144 8.84 10.21 -6.97
N ARG A 145 8.23 10.12 -8.16
CA ARG A 145 7.62 8.86 -8.62
C ARG A 145 8.66 7.80 -8.93
N GLU A 146 9.74 8.17 -9.60
CA GLU A 146 10.85 7.25 -9.91
C GLU A 146 11.47 6.68 -8.64
N GLN A 147 11.63 7.47 -7.59
CA GLN A 147 12.11 6.99 -6.29
C GLN A 147 11.15 5.97 -5.66
N ILE A 148 9.84 6.24 -5.69
CA ILE A 148 8.82 5.28 -5.20
C ILE A 148 8.87 3.98 -6.01
N GLU A 149 8.98 4.08 -7.34
CA GLU A 149 9.06 2.90 -8.23
C GLU A 149 10.35 2.10 -8.00
N ALA A 150 11.47 2.77 -7.74
CA ALA A 150 12.74 2.14 -7.38
C ALA A 150 12.62 1.39 -6.05
N ASP A 151 12.07 2.03 -5.01
CA ASP A 151 11.89 1.41 -3.69
C ASP A 151 10.95 0.19 -3.75
N ILE A 152 9.88 0.25 -4.55
CA ILE A 152 8.99 -0.90 -4.80
C ILE A 152 9.75 -2.03 -5.49
N ARG A 153 10.55 -1.71 -6.52
CA ARG A 153 11.32 -2.70 -7.27
C ARG A 153 12.33 -3.41 -6.37
N GLU A 154 13.10 -2.64 -5.61
CA GLU A 154 14.08 -3.16 -4.66
C GLU A 154 13.41 -4.10 -3.64
N LYS A 155 12.26 -3.70 -3.08
CA LYS A 155 11.51 -4.52 -2.13
C LYS A 155 10.95 -5.80 -2.72
N LYS A 156 10.66 -5.83 -4.01
CA LYS A 156 10.13 -6.99 -4.73
C LYS A 156 11.22 -7.89 -5.31
N THR A 157 12.49 -7.56 -5.13
CA THR A 157 13.60 -8.43 -5.49
C THR A 157 14.14 -9.14 -4.25
N ILE A 158 14.33 -10.45 -4.34
CA ILE A 158 15.12 -11.19 -3.34
C ILE A 158 16.58 -11.10 -3.81
N THR A 159 17.43 -10.48 -3.00
CA THR A 159 18.88 -10.64 -3.14
C THR A 159 19.24 -12.03 -2.63
N ILE A 160 19.24 -13.01 -3.53
CA ILE A 160 19.81 -14.32 -3.21
C ILE A 160 21.32 -14.17 -3.40
N GLY A 161 22.06 -14.10 -2.29
CA GLY A 161 23.51 -14.32 -2.32
C GLY A 161 23.75 -15.79 -2.66
N VAL A 162 23.77 -16.12 -3.96
CA VAL A 162 24.22 -17.43 -4.40
C VAL A 162 25.73 -17.40 -4.34
N GLU A 163 26.32 -18.01 -3.31
CA GLU A 163 27.71 -18.45 -3.43
C GLU A 163 27.75 -19.41 -4.63
N VAL A 164 28.28 -18.95 -5.76
CA VAL A 164 28.59 -19.82 -6.88
C VAL A 164 29.88 -20.54 -6.48
N PRO A 165 29.86 -21.83 -6.08
CA PRO A 165 31.12 -22.55 -5.95
C PRO A 165 31.76 -22.56 -7.34
N ARG A 166 32.89 -21.86 -7.48
CA ARG A 166 33.75 -21.99 -8.68
C ARG A 166 33.92 -23.48 -8.92
N ARG A 167 33.63 -23.93 -10.15
CA ARG A 167 33.81 -25.33 -10.57
C ARG A 167 35.14 -25.84 -10.03
N ILE A 168 35.05 -26.78 -9.09
CA ILE A 168 36.20 -27.47 -8.53
C ILE A 168 36.65 -28.45 -9.63
N ASN A 169 37.67 -28.08 -10.39
CA ASN A 169 38.24 -28.94 -11.43
C ASN A 169 39.27 -29.94 -10.88
N ASP A 170 39.48 -30.03 -9.56
CA ASP A 170 40.46 -30.96 -8.99
C ASP A 170 39.95 -31.61 -7.69
N PRO A 171 39.76 -32.94 -7.66
CA PRO A 171 39.25 -33.66 -6.50
C PRO A 171 40.32 -33.83 -5.41
N LYS A 172 41.10 -32.80 -5.07
CA LYS A 172 42.06 -32.82 -3.94
C LYS A 172 41.97 -31.61 -2.97
N ASP A 173 41.14 -30.61 -3.27
CA ASP A 173 41.09 -29.35 -2.51
C ASP A 173 40.12 -29.31 -1.30
N TYR A 174 39.60 -30.45 -0.84
CA TYR A 174 38.62 -30.51 0.27
C TYR A 174 39.17 -30.18 1.67
N ARG A 175 40.44 -29.78 1.81
CA ARG A 175 41.00 -29.37 3.11
C ARG A 175 41.76 -28.06 3.00
N LYS A 176 41.02 -26.95 2.92
CA LYS A 176 41.31 -25.64 3.54
C LYS A 176 40.53 -24.56 2.79
N LYS A 177 39.44 -24.06 3.37
CA LYS A 177 39.02 -22.67 3.12
C LYS A 177 38.63 -22.03 4.43
N ILE A 178 39.63 -21.32 4.98
CA ILE A 178 39.43 -20.15 5.83
C ILE A 178 38.72 -19.12 4.95
N VAL A 179 37.71 -18.46 5.53
CA VAL A 179 36.91 -17.38 4.94
C VAL A 179 37.84 -16.26 4.45
N ASP A 180 37.81 -15.97 3.15
CA ASP A 180 38.49 -14.81 2.56
C ASP A 180 37.46 -13.66 2.40
N PRO A 181 37.57 -12.57 3.17
CA PRO A 181 36.60 -11.48 3.17
C PRO A 181 36.65 -10.55 1.94
N ASN A 182 37.54 -10.81 0.96
CA ASN A 182 37.73 -9.91 -0.19
C ASN A 182 37.17 -10.45 -1.53
N ASN A 183 36.34 -11.49 -1.52
CA ASN A 183 35.82 -12.07 -2.77
C ASN A 183 34.49 -11.39 -3.19
N PRO A 184 34.35 -10.89 -4.43
CA PRO A 184 33.12 -10.24 -4.88
C PRO A 184 31.98 -11.26 -5.08
N THR A 185 30.91 -11.09 -4.33
CA THR A 185 29.65 -11.83 -4.50
C THR A 185 28.93 -11.35 -5.77
N GLU A 186 28.71 -12.23 -6.74
CA GLU A 186 27.82 -11.94 -7.87
C GLU A 186 26.38 -11.83 -7.35
N THR A 187 25.79 -10.65 -7.54
CA THR A 187 24.43 -10.35 -7.10
C THR A 187 23.45 -10.73 -8.20
N ILE A 188 22.65 -11.77 -7.99
CA ILE A 188 21.56 -12.14 -8.90
C ILE A 188 20.26 -11.55 -8.35
N GLN A 189 19.66 -10.61 -9.08
CA GLN A 189 18.34 -10.07 -8.76
C GLN A 189 17.26 -11.03 -9.25
N VAL A 190 16.56 -11.69 -8.32
CA VAL A 190 15.42 -12.55 -8.67
C VAL A 190 14.13 -11.86 -8.23
N PRO A 191 13.14 -11.66 -9.12
CA PRO A 191 11.83 -11.14 -8.73
C PRO A 191 11.14 -12.14 -7.78
N VAL A 192 10.48 -11.64 -6.74
CA VAL A 192 9.63 -12.46 -5.85
C VAL A 192 8.49 -13.03 -6.70
N GLY A 193 8.65 -14.26 -7.16
CA GLY A 193 7.61 -15.03 -7.83
C GLY A 193 6.50 -15.39 -6.86
N LYS A 194 5.24 -15.32 -7.33
CA LYS A 194 4.12 -15.94 -6.66
C LYS A 194 4.41 -17.44 -6.56
N HIS A 195 4.35 -18.00 -5.35
CA HIS A 195 4.34 -19.45 -5.18
C HIS A 195 3.02 -19.99 -5.74
N ASP A 196 3.04 -20.37 -7.02
CA ASP A 196 2.03 -21.28 -7.57
C ASP A 196 2.35 -22.68 -7.03
N PHE A 197 1.46 -23.18 -6.17
CA PHE A 197 1.45 -24.58 -5.78
C PHE A 197 1.12 -25.44 -7.01
N GLY A 198 2.16 -26.04 -7.58
CA GLY A 198 2.16 -27.34 -8.27
C GLY A 198 1.04 -27.64 -9.27
N THR A 199 1.29 -27.41 -10.54
CA THR A 199 0.88 -28.37 -11.58
C THR A 199 2.02 -29.33 -11.85
N ILE A 200 1.72 -30.61 -11.59
CA ILE A 200 2.53 -31.80 -11.88
C ILE A 200 2.99 -31.77 -13.36
N PRO A 201 4.24 -32.15 -13.69
CA PRO A 201 4.69 -32.20 -15.07
C PRO A 201 4.04 -33.39 -15.78
N THR A 202 3.10 -33.16 -16.69
CA THR A 202 2.67 -34.20 -17.64
C THR A 202 3.72 -34.35 -18.74
N GLU A 203 4.33 -35.52 -18.67
CA GLU A 203 5.29 -36.13 -19.57
C GLU A 203 4.75 -36.24 -21.02
N LYS A 204 5.61 -35.81 -21.95
CA LYS A 204 5.76 -36.17 -23.38
C LYS A 204 4.53 -36.67 -24.16
N ALA A 205 4.23 -35.93 -25.23
CA ALA A 205 3.48 -36.40 -26.38
C ALA A 205 4.15 -37.61 -27.07
N ARG A 206 3.33 -38.62 -27.40
CA ARG A 206 3.45 -39.45 -28.61
C ARG A 206 2.08 -39.54 -29.28
N PRO A 207 2.04 -39.58 -30.63
CA PRO A 207 0.81 -39.70 -31.39
C PRO A 207 0.37 -41.17 -31.49
N ASP A 208 -0.87 -41.35 -31.93
CA ASP A 208 -1.51 -42.60 -32.35
C ASP A 208 -2.20 -43.40 -31.22
N GLU A 209 -3.51 -43.20 -31.08
CA GLU A 209 -4.52 -44.26 -31.26
C GLU A 209 -5.96 -43.71 -31.17
N GLN A 210 -6.83 -44.32 -31.97
CA GLN A 210 -8.19 -43.94 -32.34
C GLN A 210 -9.27 -44.37 -31.32
N GLU A 211 -10.45 -43.75 -31.47
CA GLU A 211 -11.79 -44.18 -31.00
C GLU A 211 -12.01 -44.16 -29.47
N SER A 212 -13.12 -43.66 -28.90
CA SER A 212 -14.52 -43.74 -29.32
C SER A 212 -15.36 -42.62 -28.70
N VAL A 213 -16.40 -42.25 -29.44
CA VAL A 213 -17.47 -41.31 -29.09
C VAL A 213 -18.31 -41.80 -27.91
N ALA A 214 -18.59 -40.92 -26.94
CA ALA A 214 -19.75 -41.05 -26.06
C ALA A 214 -20.27 -39.67 -25.63
N THR A 215 -21.30 -39.22 -26.34
CA THR A 215 -22.20 -38.12 -26.01
C THR A 215 -22.92 -38.42 -24.68
N PHE A 216 -22.91 -37.51 -23.71
CA PHE A 216 -23.97 -37.48 -22.69
C PHE A 216 -24.35 -36.06 -22.28
N THR A 217 -25.66 -35.85 -22.29
CA THR A 217 -26.42 -34.61 -22.19
C THR A 217 -26.57 -34.05 -20.78
N ARG A 218 -26.52 -32.70 -20.69
CA ARG A 218 -27.43 -31.77 -19.98
C ARG A 218 -28.12 -32.27 -18.69
N THR A 219 -27.95 -31.52 -17.59
CA THR A 219 -29.08 -31.01 -16.78
C THR A 219 -28.65 -29.77 -15.99
N GLN A 220 -29.27 -28.63 -16.29
CA GLN A 220 -29.29 -27.44 -15.41
C GLN A 220 -30.38 -27.64 -14.35
N LYS A 221 -30.05 -27.46 -13.07
CA LYS A 221 -31.06 -27.38 -12.01
C LYS A 221 -31.30 -25.92 -11.65
N LYS A 222 -32.41 -25.40 -12.19
CA LYS A 222 -33.07 -24.15 -11.81
C LYS A 222 -33.77 -24.39 -10.46
N ILE A 223 -33.47 -23.60 -9.43
CA ILE A 223 -34.31 -23.55 -8.22
C ILE A 223 -35.04 -22.22 -8.24
N HIS A 224 -36.36 -22.30 -8.37
CA HIS A 224 -37.28 -21.18 -8.18
C HIS A 224 -37.74 -21.13 -6.72
N SER A 225 -37.88 -19.88 -6.28
CA SER A 225 -38.76 -19.37 -5.23
C SER A 225 -40.03 -20.19 -4.99
N ILE A 226 -40.37 -20.39 -3.71
CA ILE A 226 -41.75 -20.50 -3.26
C ILE A 226 -41.91 -19.59 -2.04
N ALA A 227 -42.79 -18.61 -2.20
CA ALA A 227 -43.42 -17.86 -1.13
C ALA A 227 -44.56 -18.68 -0.53
N GLY A 228 -44.74 -18.58 0.78
CA GLY A 228 -45.89 -19.00 1.56
C GLY A 228 -45.91 -18.16 2.82
#